data_AF-W2S429-F1
#
_entry.id   AF-W2S429-F1
#
_cell.length_a   1.000
_cell.length_b   1.000
_cell.length_c   1.000
_cell.angle_alpha   90.00
_cell.angle_beta   90.00
_cell.angle_gamma   90.00
#
_symmetry.space_group_name_H-M   'P 1'
#
loop_
_entity.id
_entity.type
_entity.pdbx_description
1 polymer ?
#
loop_
_entity_poly.entity_id
_entity_poly.type
_entity_poly.pdbx_seq_one_letter_code
_entity_poly.pdbx_strand_id
1 'polypeptide(L)'
;MPPKPSVRGEYIETETGNKISRRASILGPKHIILAGKCVIQSDVVIHGDLVRPAQATTPSASSNAHQRTASTADPSKADPSSKPPAAAPENQTSVHLGRHVYLSPGVVLHPPSRLSTVTTPNGPAQMTVYYPLRIDSHVFVGTGSVVRAAEIRSHVHIGANVVVGNMVVIKEGVRVLDGSVLPANSVWASGAVVGGRPARVVGSVGEGWGWGGEATATSAGGKGGPGGLGGGEVEASVGPRVRERWAGVSNKKV
;
A
#
# COMPACT_ATOMS: atom_id res chain seq x y z
N MET A 1 -26.44 0.50 -9.40
CA MET A 1 -26.49 1.98 -9.37
C MET A 1 -25.27 2.48 -10.10
N PRO A 2 -25.41 3.29 -11.16
CA PRO A 2 -24.26 3.98 -11.75
C PRO A 2 -23.65 4.96 -10.72
N PRO A 3 -22.32 5.15 -10.69
CA PRO A 3 -21.70 6.12 -9.81
C PRO A 3 -22.21 7.52 -10.16
N LYS A 4 -22.67 8.28 -9.16
CA LYS A 4 -23.16 9.65 -9.35
C LYS A 4 -22.05 10.50 -9.99
N PRO A 5 -22.34 11.32 -11.02
CA PRO A 5 -21.36 12.21 -11.60
C PRO A 5 -20.88 13.18 -10.50
N SER A 6 -19.58 13.16 -10.23
CA SER A 6 -18.95 13.97 -9.19
C SER A 6 -19.21 15.46 -9.45
N VAL A 7 -19.73 16.16 -8.44
CA VAL A 7 -20.01 17.60 -8.49
C VAL A 7 -18.69 18.32 -8.79
N ARG A 8 -18.71 19.19 -9.82
CA ARG A 8 -17.56 20.03 -10.18
C ARG A 8 -17.04 20.74 -8.91
N GLY A 9 -15.80 20.44 -8.51
CA GLY A 9 -15.15 21.04 -7.34
C GLY A 9 -14.92 20.12 -6.14
N GLU A 10 -15.39 18.87 -6.15
CA GLU A 10 -15.11 17.93 -5.04
C GLU A 10 -13.70 17.33 -5.08
N TYR A 11 -13.10 17.26 -6.28
CA TYR A 11 -11.78 16.71 -6.53
C TYR A 11 -10.82 17.76 -7.10
N ILE A 12 -9.56 17.68 -6.67
CA ILE A 12 -8.40 18.36 -7.23
C ILE A 12 -7.82 17.42 -8.28
N GLU A 13 -7.70 17.88 -9.52
CA GLU A 13 -7.04 17.14 -10.59
C GLU A 13 -5.66 17.75 -10.84
N THR A 14 -4.61 16.91 -10.83
CA THR A 14 -3.24 17.35 -11.16
C THR A 14 -2.95 17.13 -12.64
N GLU A 15 -1.94 17.79 -13.19
CA GLU A 15 -1.48 17.60 -14.58
C GLU A 15 -1.08 16.15 -14.88
N THR A 16 -0.59 15.44 -13.86
CA THR A 16 -0.26 14.01 -13.90
C THR A 16 -1.50 13.08 -13.83
N GLY A 17 -2.71 13.65 -13.84
CA GLY A 17 -3.98 12.94 -13.84
C GLY A 17 -4.41 12.37 -12.50
N ASN A 18 -3.79 12.78 -11.38
CA ASN A 18 -4.24 12.35 -10.04
C ASN A 18 -5.53 13.09 -9.69
N LYS A 19 -6.51 12.38 -9.12
CA LYS A 19 -7.77 12.94 -8.60
C LYS A 19 -7.76 12.82 -7.09
N ILE A 20 -7.66 13.94 -6.39
CA ILE A 20 -7.55 13.99 -4.93
C ILE A 20 -8.77 14.70 -4.37
N SER A 21 -9.57 14.02 -3.54
CA SER A 21 -10.72 14.64 -2.90
C SER A 21 -10.27 15.80 -2.01
N ARG A 22 -10.98 16.93 -2.06
CA ARG A 22 -10.74 18.06 -1.14
C ARG A 22 -11.03 17.73 0.33
N ARG A 23 -11.74 16.62 0.58
CA ARG A 23 -12.04 16.09 1.91
C ARG A 23 -10.98 15.10 2.42
N ALA A 24 -9.94 14.81 1.63
CA ALA A 24 -8.83 13.98 2.09
C ALA A 24 -7.85 14.79 2.95
N SER A 25 -7.32 14.16 3.99
CA SER A 25 -6.30 14.74 4.88
C SER A 25 -4.92 14.28 4.45
N ILE A 26 -4.16 15.17 3.81
CA ILE A 26 -2.80 14.91 3.32
C ILE A 26 -1.80 15.61 4.23
N LEU A 27 -1.18 14.85 5.14
CA LEU A 27 -0.20 15.38 6.09
C LEU A 27 1.20 15.26 5.51
N GLY A 28 2.04 16.29 5.65
CA GLY A 28 3.41 16.26 5.12
C GLY A 28 3.50 16.02 3.60
N PRO A 29 2.83 16.83 2.75
CA PRO A 29 2.80 16.61 1.30
C PRO A 29 4.20 16.62 0.65
N LYS A 30 5.20 17.28 1.26
CA LYS A 30 6.60 17.27 0.82
C LYS A 30 7.23 15.87 0.82
N HIS A 31 6.70 14.95 1.62
CA HIS A 31 7.22 13.60 1.80
C HIS A 31 6.32 12.52 1.16
N ILE A 32 5.34 12.96 0.35
CA ILE A 32 4.39 12.09 -0.35
C ILE A 32 4.67 12.19 -1.85
N ILE A 33 4.86 11.04 -2.50
CA ILE A 33 5.06 10.95 -3.94
C ILE A 33 3.87 10.26 -4.58
N LEU A 34 3.30 10.89 -5.61
CA LEU A 34 2.21 10.34 -6.43
C LEU A 34 2.70 10.17 -7.87
N ALA A 35 2.86 8.93 -8.33
CA ALA A 35 3.43 8.65 -9.65
C ALA A 35 2.48 8.94 -10.83
N GLY A 36 1.16 9.08 -10.60
CA GLY A 36 0.19 9.52 -11.60
C GLY A 36 -1.09 8.68 -11.66
N LYS A 37 -2.18 9.30 -12.13
CA LYS A 37 -3.51 8.67 -12.26
C LYS A 37 -4.06 8.03 -10.97
N CYS A 38 -3.57 8.46 -9.81
CA CYS A 38 -4.09 8.00 -8.52
C CYS A 38 -5.44 8.64 -8.23
N VAL A 39 -6.35 7.89 -7.62
CA VAL A 39 -7.65 8.39 -7.17
C VAL A 39 -7.72 8.26 -5.66
N ILE A 40 -7.81 9.40 -4.97
CA ILE A 40 -7.89 9.50 -3.51
C ILE A 40 -9.29 10.02 -3.17
N GLN A 41 -10.11 9.16 -2.57
CA GLN A 41 -11.49 9.47 -2.21
C GLN A 41 -11.60 10.36 -0.95
N SER A 42 -12.82 10.74 -0.58
CA SER A 42 -13.07 11.53 0.64
C SER A 42 -12.64 10.79 1.89
N ASP A 43 -12.29 11.55 2.94
CA ASP A 43 -12.00 11.00 4.28
C ASP A 43 -10.78 10.06 4.30
N VAL A 44 -9.99 10.02 3.22
CA VAL A 44 -8.70 9.33 3.20
C VAL A 44 -7.69 10.17 3.97
N VAL A 45 -6.91 9.51 4.82
CA VAL A 45 -5.83 10.13 5.60
C VAL A 45 -4.50 9.56 5.14
N ILE A 46 -3.56 10.41 4.76
CA ILE A 46 -2.21 10.01 4.37
C ILE A 46 -1.21 10.72 5.29
N HIS A 47 -0.51 9.94 6.12
CA HIS A 47 0.53 10.43 7.02
C HIS A 47 1.90 10.50 6.32
N GLY A 48 2.22 11.62 5.69
CA GLY A 48 3.55 11.93 5.17
C GLY A 48 4.46 12.65 6.18
N ASP A 49 3.95 13.05 7.33
CA ASP A 49 4.70 13.73 8.39
C ASP A 49 5.62 12.79 9.20
N LEU A 50 5.32 11.49 9.20
CA LEU A 50 6.08 10.46 9.90
C LEU A 50 7.29 10.01 9.08
N VAL A 51 8.38 10.78 9.17
CA VAL A 51 9.66 10.48 8.50
C VAL A 51 10.66 9.82 9.45
N ARG A 52 11.65 9.13 8.88
CA ARG A 52 12.81 8.66 9.62
C ARG A 52 13.59 9.88 10.12
N PRO A 53 13.90 10.00 11.43
CA PRO A 53 14.82 11.02 11.89
C PRO A 53 16.14 10.85 11.15
N ALA A 54 16.63 11.91 10.49
CA ALA A 54 17.92 11.89 9.82
C ALA A 54 18.96 11.37 10.82
N GLN A 55 19.62 10.27 10.49
CA GLN A 55 20.75 9.81 11.28
C GLN A 55 21.82 10.89 11.06
N ALA A 56 22.12 11.67 12.10
CA ALA A 56 23.26 12.57 12.06
C ALA A 56 24.45 11.73 11.63
N THR A 57 24.99 12.01 10.44
CA THR A 57 26.18 11.37 9.93
C THR A 57 27.32 11.76 10.86
N THR A 58 27.56 10.98 11.91
CA THR A 58 28.86 10.96 12.55
C THR A 58 29.83 10.44 11.48
N PRO A 59 30.87 11.19 11.11
CA PRO A 59 31.86 10.69 10.17
C PRO A 59 32.45 9.43 10.79
N SER A 60 32.13 8.28 10.21
CA SER A 60 32.67 7.00 10.60
C SER A 60 34.18 7.07 10.45
N ALA A 61 34.87 7.24 11.58
CA ALA A 61 36.30 7.04 11.68
C ALA A 61 36.58 5.60 11.23
N SER A 62 37.14 5.46 10.04
CA SER A 62 37.60 4.20 9.48
C SER A 62 38.78 3.71 10.32
N SER A 63 38.51 2.90 11.34
CA SER A 63 39.52 2.09 12.02
C SER A 63 39.87 0.90 11.12
N ASN A 64 40.76 1.12 10.14
CA ASN A 64 41.38 0.04 9.39
C ASN A 64 42.71 -0.31 10.05
N ALA A 65 42.70 -1.35 10.88
CA ALA A 65 43.90 -1.98 11.40
C ALA A 65 44.11 -3.34 10.72
N HIS A 66 45.33 -3.51 10.17
CA HIS A 66 46.02 -4.76 9.88
C HIS A 66 45.60 -5.62 8.67
N GLN A 67 46.30 -5.41 7.53
CA GLN A 67 47.04 -6.51 6.90
C GLN A 67 48.29 -5.97 6.19
N ARG A 68 49.45 -6.55 6.53
CA ARG A 68 50.77 -6.28 5.94
C ARG A 68 50.83 -6.85 4.53
N THR A 69 51.51 -6.16 3.60
CA THR A 69 52.67 -6.67 2.83
C THR A 69 53.23 -5.61 1.85
N ALA A 70 54.54 -5.39 1.96
CA ALA A 70 55.53 -5.06 0.92
C ALA A 70 55.55 -3.69 0.17
N SER A 71 56.72 -3.04 0.32
CA SER A 71 57.55 -2.36 -0.70
C SER A 71 57.15 -1.01 -1.35
N THR A 72 57.92 0.02 -0.96
CA THR A 72 58.58 1.07 -1.78
C THR A 72 57.78 1.88 -2.81
N ALA A 73 57.51 3.17 -2.52
CA ALA A 73 57.94 4.34 -3.32
C ALA A 73 57.35 5.70 -2.81
N ASP A 74 58.20 6.72 -2.89
CA ASP A 74 58.15 8.19 -2.70
C ASP A 74 56.87 9.01 -2.37
N PRO A 75 57.00 10.12 -1.59
CA PRO A 75 55.95 11.11 -1.33
C PRO A 75 56.22 12.46 -2.05
N SER A 76 55.34 12.91 -2.95
CA SER A 76 55.14 14.36 -3.20
C SER A 76 53.86 14.68 -3.98
N LYS A 77 53.23 15.81 -3.60
CA LYS A 77 52.01 16.48 -4.10
C LYS A 77 50.68 16.11 -3.42
N ALA A 78 50.32 16.93 -2.43
CA ALA A 78 48.96 17.10 -1.95
C ALA A 78 48.53 18.56 -2.21
N ASP A 79 47.62 18.76 -3.16
CA ASP A 79 46.90 20.02 -3.39
C ASP A 79 45.71 20.12 -2.39
N PRO A 80 45.49 21.26 -1.69
CA PRO A 80 44.39 21.41 -0.75
C PRO A 80 43.25 22.22 -1.38
N SER A 81 42.32 21.56 -2.09
CA SER A 81 40.99 22.15 -2.33
C SER A 81 39.95 21.10 -2.76
N SER A 82 39.36 20.40 -1.80
CA SER A 82 38.02 19.85 -2.00
C SER A 82 37.17 20.14 -0.77
N LYS A 83 36.45 21.26 -0.86
CA LYS A 83 35.27 21.58 -0.07
C LYS A 83 34.31 20.37 -0.15
N PRO A 84 33.95 19.72 0.96
CA PRO A 84 32.96 18.65 0.92
C PRO A 84 31.65 19.21 0.37
N PRO A 85 30.98 18.52 -0.58
CA PRO A 85 29.69 18.96 -1.09
C PRO A 85 28.69 18.95 0.06
N ALA A 86 27.98 20.06 0.25
CA ALA A 86 26.86 20.16 1.16
C ALA A 86 25.88 19.01 0.84
N ALA A 87 25.69 18.11 1.81
CA ALA A 87 24.73 17.03 1.69
C ALA A 87 23.37 17.63 1.32
N ALA A 88 22.92 17.36 0.10
CA ALA A 88 21.57 17.70 -0.32
C ALA A 88 20.60 17.11 0.70
N PRO A 89 19.50 17.80 1.04
CA PRO A 89 18.47 17.22 1.90
C PRO A 89 18.00 15.93 1.22
N GLU A 90 18.41 14.80 1.79
CA GLU A 90 17.94 13.48 1.42
C GLU A 90 16.41 13.55 1.40
N ASN A 91 15.82 13.31 0.23
CA ASN A 91 14.39 13.44 0.03
C ASN A 91 13.68 12.31 0.81
N GLN A 92 13.49 12.52 2.11
CA GLN A 92 12.90 11.57 3.04
C GLN A 92 11.43 11.37 2.69
N THR A 93 11.18 10.40 1.83
CA THR A 93 9.82 10.02 1.42
C THR A 93 9.21 9.13 2.50
N SER A 94 8.04 9.50 2.99
CA SER A 94 7.26 8.68 3.93
C SER A 94 6.26 7.78 3.22
N VAL A 95 5.64 8.26 2.13
CA VAL A 95 4.65 7.50 1.37
C VAL A 95 4.92 7.64 -0.12
N HIS A 96 5.09 6.51 -0.79
CA HIS A 96 5.22 6.43 -2.24
C HIS A 96 4.01 5.69 -2.82
N LEU A 97 3.25 6.35 -3.69
CA LEU A 97 2.14 5.77 -4.43
C LEU A 97 2.50 5.67 -5.91
N GLY A 98 2.43 4.45 -6.45
CA GLY A 98 2.64 4.13 -7.85
C GLY A 98 1.51 4.63 -8.75
N ARG A 99 1.41 4.10 -9.97
CA ARG A 99 0.43 4.57 -10.96
C ARG A 99 -0.92 3.87 -10.80
N HIS A 100 -2.02 4.58 -11.05
CA HIS A 100 -3.37 4.01 -11.00
C HIS A 100 -3.72 3.37 -9.64
N VAL A 101 -3.27 3.98 -8.54
CA VAL A 101 -3.67 3.56 -7.19
C VAL A 101 -5.06 4.13 -6.89
N TYR A 102 -5.96 3.29 -6.40
CA TYR A 102 -7.30 3.69 -5.98
C TYR A 102 -7.45 3.52 -4.47
N LEU A 103 -7.67 4.62 -3.76
CA LEU A 103 -7.93 4.64 -2.33
C LEU A 103 -9.41 4.98 -2.10
N SER A 104 -10.15 4.00 -1.57
CA SER A 104 -11.57 4.17 -1.21
C SER A 104 -11.75 5.09 0.01
N PRO A 105 -12.98 5.57 0.31
CA PRO A 105 -13.20 6.47 1.42
C PRO A 105 -12.78 5.90 2.78
N GLY A 106 -12.29 6.77 3.68
CA GLY A 106 -11.91 6.36 5.04
C GLY A 106 -10.65 5.50 5.15
N VAL A 107 -9.87 5.35 4.07
CA VAL A 107 -8.58 4.65 4.11
C VAL A 107 -7.57 5.48 4.89
N VAL A 108 -6.78 4.82 5.75
CA VAL A 108 -5.68 5.45 6.48
C VAL A 108 -4.37 4.85 6.05
N LEU A 109 -3.55 5.64 5.35
CA LEU A 109 -2.17 5.29 5.03
C LEU A 109 -1.25 5.84 6.11
N HIS A 110 -0.61 4.93 6.83
CA HIS A 110 0.28 5.28 7.91
C HIS A 110 1.62 4.57 7.71
N PRO A 111 2.75 5.30 7.60
CA PRO A 111 4.07 4.71 7.48
C PRO A 111 4.31 3.64 8.57
N PRO A 112 4.80 2.45 8.21
CA PRO A 112 5.17 1.42 9.17
C PRO A 112 6.23 1.96 10.12
N SER A 113 6.20 1.49 11.36
CA SER A 113 7.14 1.90 12.39
C SER A 113 7.86 0.71 12.98
N ARG A 114 9.05 0.92 13.52
CA ARG A 114 9.72 -0.08 14.34
C ARG A 114 10.26 0.61 15.56
N LEU A 115 10.02 0.02 16.72
CA LEU A 115 10.61 0.49 17.96
C LEU A 115 12.10 0.14 17.94
N SER A 116 12.96 1.16 18.02
CA SER A 116 14.40 0.99 18.11
C SER A 116 14.88 1.56 19.43
N THR A 117 15.70 0.80 20.15
CA THR A 117 16.43 1.30 21.31
C THR A 117 17.63 2.09 20.82
N VAL A 118 17.67 3.39 21.11
CA VAL A 118 18.82 4.24 20.79
C VAL A 118 19.47 4.65 22.11
N THR A 119 20.78 4.42 22.21
CA THR A 119 21.57 4.88 23.35
C THR A 119 21.80 6.37 23.18
N THR A 120 21.10 7.17 23.98
CA THR A 120 21.34 8.61 24.07
C THR A 120 22.31 8.90 25.21
N PRO A 121 22.97 10.08 25.24
CA PRO A 121 23.82 10.49 26.36
C PRO A 121 23.10 10.44 27.72
N ASN A 122 21.77 10.55 27.71
CA ASN A 122 20.91 10.53 28.90
C ASN A 122 20.36 9.14 29.23
N GLY A 123 20.87 8.08 28.59
CA GLY A 123 20.46 6.69 28.77
C GLY A 123 19.78 6.07 27.55
N PRO A 124 19.38 4.79 27.64
CA PRO A 124 18.67 4.12 26.57
C PRO A 124 17.24 4.69 26.42
N ALA A 125 16.96 5.31 25.28
CA ALA A 125 15.63 5.79 24.93
C ALA A 125 15.03 4.90 23.83
N GLN A 126 13.74 4.58 23.93
CA GLN A 126 13.03 3.89 22.86
C GLN A 126 12.49 4.92 21.87
N MET A 127 12.97 4.87 20.63
CA MET A 127 12.55 5.77 19.56
C MET A 127 11.76 5.00 18.52
N THR A 128 10.59 5.53 18.14
CA THR A 128 9.80 4.99 17.04
C THR A 128 10.42 5.44 15.73
N VAL A 129 10.97 4.51 14.97
CA VAL A 129 11.58 4.78 13.67
C VAL A 129 10.57 4.45 12.58
N TYR A 130 10.22 5.44 11.76
CA TYR A 130 9.33 5.24 10.61
C TYR A 130 10.10 4.79 9.37
N TYR A 131 9.46 3.93 8.59
CA TYR A 131 9.97 3.44 7.32
C TYR A 131 9.01 3.89 6.21
N PRO A 132 9.52 4.13 4.99
CA PRO A 132 8.67 4.51 3.87
C PRO A 132 7.63 3.43 3.57
N LEU A 133 6.36 3.82 3.48
CA LEU A 133 5.28 3.00 2.91
C LEU A 133 5.37 3.06 1.38
N ARG A 134 5.62 1.92 0.74
CA ARG A 134 5.69 1.82 -0.72
C ARG A 134 4.46 1.08 -1.26
N ILE A 135 3.68 1.75 -2.09
CA ILE A 135 2.57 1.17 -2.83
C ILE A 135 2.92 1.31 -4.31
N ASP A 136 2.92 0.20 -5.03
CA ASP A 136 3.26 0.15 -6.44
C ASP A 136 2.04 0.48 -7.32
N SER A 137 2.02 0.03 -8.58
CA SER A 137 0.98 0.38 -9.54
C SER A 137 -0.23 -0.57 -9.48
N HIS A 138 -1.41 -0.09 -9.87
CA HIS A 138 -2.62 -0.92 -9.98
C HIS A 138 -3.06 -1.54 -8.66
N VAL A 139 -2.92 -0.78 -7.58
CA VAL A 139 -3.33 -1.21 -6.25
C VAL A 139 -4.71 -0.62 -5.95
N PHE A 140 -5.62 -1.49 -5.52
CA PHE A 140 -6.93 -1.09 -5.02
C PHE A 140 -6.98 -1.28 -3.50
N VAL A 141 -7.41 -0.24 -2.78
CA VAL A 141 -7.62 -0.28 -1.33
C VAL A 141 -9.08 0.02 -1.02
N GLY A 142 -9.77 -0.95 -0.41
CA GLY A 142 -11.17 -0.86 -0.02
C GLY A 142 -11.43 0.08 1.16
N THR A 143 -12.69 0.47 1.32
CA THR A 143 -13.17 1.48 2.28
C THR A 143 -12.81 1.11 3.72
N GLY A 144 -12.42 2.11 4.52
CA GLY A 144 -12.16 1.93 5.96
C GLY A 144 -10.94 1.06 6.29
N SER A 145 -10.07 0.77 5.31
CA SER A 145 -8.89 -0.04 5.51
C SER A 145 -7.71 0.79 6.05
N VAL A 146 -6.97 0.20 7.00
CA VAL A 146 -5.79 0.83 7.61
C VAL A 146 -4.55 0.14 7.09
N VAL A 147 -3.65 0.90 6.48
CA VAL A 147 -2.46 0.37 5.81
C VAL A 147 -1.20 0.81 6.54
N ARG A 148 -0.52 -0.15 7.20
CA ARG A 148 0.80 0.01 7.84
C ARG A 148 1.85 -0.93 7.22
N ALA A 149 1.74 -1.17 5.93
CA ALA A 149 2.63 -2.06 5.17
C ALA A 149 4.02 -1.44 4.97
N ALA A 150 5.06 -2.26 4.86
CA ALA A 150 6.35 -1.85 4.31
C ALA A 150 6.26 -1.67 2.79
N GLU A 151 5.67 -2.66 2.12
CA GLU A 151 5.60 -2.70 0.68
C GLU A 151 4.31 -3.39 0.22
N ILE A 152 3.65 -2.79 -0.76
CA ILE A 152 2.51 -3.33 -1.49
C ILE A 152 2.89 -3.29 -2.97
N ARG A 153 3.09 -4.47 -3.56
CA ARG A 153 3.45 -4.62 -4.97
C ARG A 153 2.27 -4.37 -5.90
N SER A 154 2.53 -4.49 -7.20
CA SER A 154 1.53 -4.24 -8.24
C SER A 154 0.37 -5.25 -8.22
N HIS A 155 -0.77 -4.87 -8.80
CA HIS A 155 -1.94 -5.73 -8.97
C HIS A 155 -2.51 -6.31 -7.67
N VAL A 156 -2.31 -5.62 -6.55
CA VAL A 156 -2.84 -6.03 -5.25
C VAL A 156 -4.26 -5.46 -5.07
N HIS A 157 -5.18 -6.31 -4.64
CA HIS A 157 -6.54 -5.92 -4.31
C HIS A 157 -6.80 -6.10 -2.82
N ILE A 158 -6.96 -5.00 -2.09
CA ILE A 158 -7.28 -4.99 -0.67
C ILE A 158 -8.77 -4.72 -0.48
N GLY A 159 -9.46 -5.64 0.20
CA GLY A 159 -10.86 -5.52 0.56
C GLY A 159 -11.20 -4.35 1.49
N ALA A 160 -12.48 -4.21 1.81
CA ALA A 160 -12.98 -3.21 2.75
C ALA A 160 -12.74 -3.62 4.22
N ASN A 161 -12.55 -2.64 5.10
CA ASN A 161 -12.33 -2.82 6.54
C ASN A 161 -11.16 -3.77 6.86
N VAL A 162 -10.13 -3.75 6.03
CA VAL A 162 -8.92 -4.54 6.21
C VAL A 162 -7.95 -3.79 7.11
N VAL A 163 -7.36 -4.49 8.07
CA VAL A 163 -6.28 -3.96 8.89
C VAL A 163 -4.98 -4.60 8.45
N VAL A 164 -4.11 -3.82 7.81
CA VAL A 164 -2.76 -4.27 7.47
C VAL A 164 -1.85 -3.97 8.65
N GLY A 165 -1.30 -5.02 9.25
CA GLY A 165 -0.36 -4.94 10.35
C GLY A 165 0.90 -4.16 10.00
N ASN A 166 1.65 -3.84 11.04
CA ASN A 166 2.89 -3.08 10.93
C ASN A 166 3.97 -3.87 10.17
N MET A 167 4.67 -3.24 9.23
CA MET A 167 5.78 -3.84 8.46
C MET A 167 5.37 -5.07 7.63
N VAL A 168 4.12 -5.11 7.16
CA VAL A 168 3.65 -6.18 6.27
C VAL A 168 4.18 -5.99 4.85
N VAL A 169 4.56 -7.08 4.20
CA VAL A 169 4.96 -7.11 2.79
C VAL A 169 3.92 -7.88 1.99
N ILE A 170 3.29 -7.23 1.03
CA ILE A 170 2.31 -7.83 0.14
C ILE A 170 2.92 -7.90 -1.26
N LYS A 171 3.17 -9.12 -1.74
CA LYS A 171 3.68 -9.33 -3.10
C LYS A 171 2.59 -9.14 -4.17
N GLU A 172 2.98 -9.28 -5.42
CA GLU A 172 2.15 -8.97 -6.59
C GLU A 172 0.95 -9.92 -6.70
N GLY A 173 -0.19 -9.40 -7.16
CA GLY A 173 -1.38 -10.22 -7.42
C GLY A 173 -2.04 -10.80 -6.17
N VAL A 174 -1.71 -10.29 -4.98
CA VAL A 174 -2.34 -10.73 -3.73
C VAL A 174 -3.73 -10.12 -3.61
N ARG A 175 -4.69 -10.95 -3.20
CA ARG A 175 -6.06 -10.53 -2.91
C ARG A 175 -6.35 -10.68 -1.42
N VAL A 176 -6.60 -9.56 -0.75
CA VAL A 176 -7.03 -9.53 0.64
C VAL A 176 -8.54 -9.45 0.70
N LEU A 177 -9.19 -10.40 1.36
CA LEU A 177 -10.63 -10.42 1.56
C LEU A 177 -11.07 -9.34 2.56
N ASP A 178 -12.32 -8.91 2.42
CA ASP A 178 -12.93 -7.92 3.30
C ASP A 178 -12.83 -8.34 4.78
N GLY A 179 -12.61 -7.36 5.63
CA GLY A 179 -12.48 -7.54 7.06
C GLY A 179 -11.19 -8.23 7.51
N SER A 180 -10.29 -8.63 6.62
CA SER A 180 -9.09 -9.38 7.02
C SER A 180 -8.15 -8.56 7.90
N VAL A 181 -7.46 -9.23 8.84
CA VAL A 181 -6.43 -8.60 9.69
C VAL A 181 -5.10 -9.26 9.41
N LEU A 182 -4.24 -8.58 8.66
CA LEU A 182 -2.90 -9.07 8.33
C LEU A 182 -1.99 -8.85 9.55
N PRO A 183 -1.34 -9.90 10.07
CA PRO A 183 -0.49 -9.78 11.23
C PRO A 183 0.77 -8.97 10.91
N ALA A 184 1.33 -8.29 11.91
CA ALA A 184 2.56 -7.52 11.75
C ALA A 184 3.74 -8.40 11.33
N ASN A 185 4.69 -7.83 10.58
CA ASN A 185 5.87 -8.50 10.02
C ASN A 185 5.55 -9.72 9.14
N SER A 186 4.33 -9.83 8.60
CA SER A 186 3.97 -10.93 7.69
C SER A 186 4.34 -10.64 6.25
N VAL A 187 4.65 -11.70 5.51
CA VAL A 187 4.96 -11.65 4.07
C VAL A 187 3.95 -12.52 3.33
N TRP A 188 3.24 -11.94 2.38
CA TRP A 188 2.23 -12.63 1.58
C TRP A 188 2.75 -12.87 0.17
N ALA A 189 2.83 -14.14 -0.21
CA ALA A 189 3.38 -14.57 -1.50
C ALA A 189 2.51 -14.12 -2.68
N SER A 190 3.11 -13.97 -3.86
CA SER A 190 2.41 -13.51 -5.06
C SER A 190 1.26 -14.45 -5.42
N GLY A 191 0.14 -13.89 -5.88
CA GLY A 191 -1.04 -14.66 -6.26
C GLY A 191 -1.78 -15.33 -5.11
N ALA A 192 -1.50 -14.99 -3.84
CA ALA A 192 -2.24 -15.55 -2.71
C ALA A 192 -3.58 -14.83 -2.48
N VAL A 193 -4.64 -15.58 -2.15
CA VAL A 193 -5.87 -15.06 -1.55
C VAL A 193 -5.75 -15.19 -0.04
N VAL A 194 -5.88 -14.07 0.67
CA VAL A 194 -5.70 -14.01 2.12
C VAL A 194 -6.98 -13.53 2.79
N GLY A 195 -7.36 -14.19 3.89
CA GLY A 195 -8.64 -13.99 4.55
C GLY A 195 -8.61 -14.29 6.04
N GLY A 196 -9.47 -13.65 6.81
CA GLY A 196 -9.71 -13.97 8.22
C GLY A 196 -9.03 -13.02 9.23
N ARG A 197 -9.27 -13.31 10.52
CA ARG A 197 -8.80 -12.52 11.67
C ARG A 197 -8.25 -13.47 12.76
N PRO A 198 -6.93 -13.75 12.83
CA PRO A 198 -5.86 -13.25 11.95
C PRO A 198 -5.92 -13.86 10.55
N ALA A 199 -5.42 -13.13 9.56
CA ALA A 199 -5.45 -13.58 8.17
C ALA A 199 -4.63 -14.86 7.96
N ARG A 200 -5.12 -15.72 7.07
CA ARG A 200 -4.48 -16.94 6.57
C ARG A 200 -4.64 -17.01 5.05
N VAL A 201 -3.79 -17.78 4.39
CA VAL A 201 -3.97 -18.08 2.96
C VAL A 201 -5.20 -18.97 2.83
N VAL A 202 -6.20 -18.50 2.08
CA VAL A 202 -7.46 -19.20 1.81
C VAL A 202 -7.44 -19.87 0.44
N GLY A 203 -6.57 -19.41 -0.46
CA GLY A 203 -6.39 -20.02 -1.77
C GLY A 203 -5.36 -19.26 -2.60
N SER A 204 -5.30 -19.59 -3.89
CA SER A 204 -4.53 -18.87 -4.90
C SER A 204 -5.46 -18.16 -5.88
N VAL A 205 -5.10 -16.94 -6.24
CA VAL A 205 -5.68 -16.20 -7.35
C VAL A 205 -5.22 -16.90 -8.63
N GLY A 206 -6.17 -17.36 -9.45
CA GLY A 206 -5.84 -17.90 -10.78
C GLY A 206 -5.23 -16.82 -11.67
N GLU A 207 -4.27 -17.20 -12.51
CA GLU A 207 -3.66 -16.33 -13.51
C GLU A 207 -4.78 -15.79 -14.43
N GLY A 208 -5.07 -14.48 -14.39
CA GLY A 208 -6.17 -13.87 -15.14
C GLY A 208 -7.20 -13.09 -14.30
N TRP A 209 -7.10 -13.12 -12.98
CA TRP A 209 -7.93 -12.27 -12.11
C TRP A 209 -7.28 -10.90 -11.91
N GLY A 210 -7.67 -9.87 -12.69
CA GLY A 210 -7.13 -8.54 -12.40
C GLY A 210 -7.31 -7.40 -13.39
N TRP A 211 -8.29 -7.41 -14.29
CA TRP A 211 -8.88 -6.18 -14.86
C TRP A 211 -10.14 -6.57 -15.65
N GLY A 212 -11.26 -5.89 -15.44
CA GLY A 212 -12.50 -6.22 -16.13
C GLY A 212 -12.39 -6.12 -17.65
N GLY A 213 -12.86 -7.16 -18.35
CA GLY A 213 -13.50 -7.06 -19.65
C GLY A 213 -12.68 -6.50 -20.81
N GLU A 214 -11.82 -7.33 -21.40
CA GLU A 214 -11.90 -7.58 -22.84
C GLU A 214 -11.88 -9.09 -23.04
N ALA A 215 -13.05 -9.65 -23.31
CA ALA A 215 -13.13 -10.98 -23.87
C ALA A 215 -12.57 -10.91 -25.30
N THR A 216 -11.28 -11.14 -25.47
CA THR A 216 -10.78 -11.63 -26.75
C THR A 216 -11.27 -13.07 -26.86
N ALA A 217 -12.44 -13.21 -27.48
CA ALA A 217 -12.92 -14.47 -28.00
C ALA A 217 -11.95 -14.93 -29.09
N THR A 218 -10.85 -15.57 -28.71
CA THR A 218 -10.07 -16.38 -29.65
C THR A 218 -10.78 -17.71 -29.77
N SER A 219 -11.58 -17.80 -30.82
CA SER A 219 -12.13 -19.04 -31.35
C SER A 219 -11.01 -20.03 -31.69
N ALA A 220 -10.94 -21.13 -30.95
CA ALA A 220 -10.39 -22.42 -31.37
C ALA A 220 -11.05 -23.46 -30.45
N GLY A 221 -11.80 -24.46 -30.89
CA GLY A 221 -11.89 -25.08 -32.20
C GLY A 221 -11.92 -26.60 -31.98
N GLY A 222 -13.13 -27.18 -31.89
CA GLY A 222 -13.44 -28.51 -32.41
C GLY A 222 -13.20 -29.75 -31.55
N LYS A 223 -14.31 -30.37 -31.12
CA LYS A 223 -14.71 -31.81 -31.19
C LYS A 223 -15.52 -32.13 -29.92
N GLY A 224 -16.77 -32.58 -29.91
CA GLY A 224 -17.67 -33.11 -30.93
C GLY A 224 -18.51 -34.21 -30.28
N GLY A 225 -19.85 -34.15 -30.36
CA GLY A 225 -20.75 -35.27 -30.03
C GLY A 225 -21.99 -34.89 -29.21
N PRO A 226 -23.16 -35.53 -29.42
CA PRO A 226 -24.42 -34.80 -29.60
C PRO A 226 -25.54 -35.14 -28.58
N GLY A 227 -26.57 -34.29 -28.56
CA GLY A 227 -27.95 -34.70 -28.29
C GLY A 227 -28.60 -34.10 -27.05
N GLY A 228 -29.68 -33.34 -27.24
CA GLY A 228 -30.59 -32.97 -26.15
C GLY A 228 -31.32 -31.66 -26.37
N LEU A 229 -32.42 -31.73 -27.12
CA LEU A 229 -33.42 -30.67 -27.29
C LEU A 229 -34.02 -30.25 -25.92
N GLY A 230 -34.27 -28.96 -25.73
CA GLY A 230 -35.09 -28.48 -24.62
C GLY A 230 -34.98 -26.97 -24.41
N GLY A 231 -35.85 -26.21 -25.06
CA GLY A 231 -36.04 -24.79 -24.78
C GLY A 231 -36.59 -24.55 -23.37
N GLY A 232 -36.15 -23.45 -22.77
CA GLY A 232 -36.57 -23.03 -21.44
C GLY A 232 -35.88 -21.72 -21.06
N GLU A 233 -36.44 -20.62 -21.53
CA GLU A 233 -36.24 -19.28 -20.99
C GLU A 233 -36.50 -19.31 -19.47
N VAL A 234 -35.49 -19.00 -18.66
CA VAL A 234 -35.71 -18.66 -17.24
C VAL A 234 -34.83 -17.49 -16.81
N GLU A 235 -35.57 -16.58 -16.19
CA GLU A 235 -35.28 -15.23 -15.77
C GLU A 235 -34.34 -15.15 -14.56
N ALA A 236 -33.80 -13.96 -14.35
CA ALA A 236 -32.80 -13.63 -13.36
C ALA A 236 -33.29 -13.85 -11.93
N SER A 237 -32.55 -14.62 -11.13
CA SER A 237 -32.77 -14.68 -9.68
C SER A 237 -31.54 -14.25 -8.88
N VAL A 238 -31.69 -13.03 -8.38
CA VAL A 238 -31.01 -12.34 -7.28
C VAL A 238 -30.61 -13.28 -6.13
N GLY A 239 -29.37 -13.12 -5.67
CA GLY A 239 -28.80 -13.86 -4.54
C GLY A 239 -29.50 -13.62 -3.19
N PRO A 240 -29.38 -14.58 -2.26
CA PRO A 240 -30.14 -14.59 -1.01
C PRO A 240 -29.62 -13.54 0.00
N ARG A 241 -30.50 -12.59 0.35
CA ARG A 241 -30.36 -11.73 1.52
C ARG A 241 -30.82 -12.47 2.76
N VAL A 242 -29.88 -12.87 3.62
CA VAL A 242 -30.16 -13.30 4.99
C VAL A 242 -30.54 -12.06 5.80
N ARG A 243 -31.84 -11.93 6.10
CA ARG A 243 -32.38 -11.07 7.15
C ARG A 243 -32.58 -11.93 8.38
N GLU A 244 -31.91 -11.60 9.47
CA GLU A 244 -32.38 -11.99 10.80
C GLU A 244 -32.83 -10.73 11.56
N ARG A 245 -34.01 -10.90 12.15
CA ARG A 245 -34.84 -9.95 12.88
C ARG A 245 -34.71 -10.28 14.37
N TRP A 246 -35.35 -9.46 15.19
CA TRP A 246 -35.65 -9.58 16.63
C TRP A 246 -34.68 -8.78 17.51
N ALA A 247 -35.10 -7.92 18.44
CA ALA A 247 -36.43 -7.58 18.96
C ALA A 247 -36.41 -6.14 19.49
N GLY A 248 -37.57 -5.47 19.50
CA GLY A 248 -37.73 -4.14 20.05
C GLY A 248 -37.95 -4.16 21.56
N VAL A 249 -37.57 -3.07 22.22
CA VAL A 249 -38.20 -2.61 23.45
C VAL A 249 -38.51 -1.12 23.29
N SER A 250 -39.78 -0.83 23.53
CA SER A 250 -40.41 0.47 23.56
C SER A 250 -39.94 1.30 24.76
N ASN A 251 -39.81 2.62 24.61
CA ASN A 251 -40.59 3.54 25.44
C ASN A 251 -40.60 4.98 24.93
N LYS A 252 -41.81 5.51 24.78
CA LYS A 252 -42.20 6.91 24.66
C LYS A 252 -42.28 7.55 26.06
N LYS A 253 -41.86 8.80 26.18
CA LYS A 253 -42.66 10.01 26.51
C LYS A 253 -41.70 11.19 26.68
N VAL A 254 -41.95 12.29 25.95
CA VAL A 254 -42.56 13.56 26.43
C VAL A 254 -41.70 14.21 27.49
#